data_AF-A0A9D7RRF4-F1
#
_entry.id   AF-A0A9D7RRF4-F1
#
_cell.length_a   1.000
_cell.length_b   1.000
_cell.length_c   1.000
_cell.angle_alpha   90.00
_cell.angle_beta   90.00
_cell.angle_gamma   90.00
#
_symmetry.space_group_name_H-M   'P 1'
#
loop_
_entity.id
_entity.type
_entity.pdbx_description
1 polymer ?
#
loop_
_entity_poly.entity_id
_entity_poly.type
_entity_poly.pdbx_seq_one_letter_code
_entity_poly.pdbx_strand_id
1 'polypeptide(L)' 'MTCSEADKNCPIVFGALDRISLPYNDPKEADGTPEEAARYDERCLQIAAELWYVMQQ' A
#
# COMPACT_ATOMS: atom_id res chain seq x y z
N MET A 1 2.27 7.48 12.39
CA MET A 1 1.27 6.78 11.57
C MET A 1 1.89 6.45 10.23
N THR A 2 2.84 5.52 10.26
CA THR A 2 3.45 4.95 9.05
C THR A 2 2.67 3.69 8.67
N CYS A 3 2.73 3.28 7.40
CA CYS A 3 2.07 2.04 6.92
C CYS A 3 2.46 0.80 7.75
N SER A 4 3.65 0.78 8.37
CA SER A 4 4.10 -0.26 9.29
C SER A 4 3.36 -0.34 10.63
N GLU A 5 2.77 0.77 11.12
CA GLU A 5 1.87 0.74 12.29
C GLU A 5 0.49 0.19 11.93
N ALA A 6 0.03 0.45 10.69
CA ALA A 6 -1.26 -0.04 10.21
C ALA A 6 -1.27 -1.56 10.04
N ASP A 7 -0.17 -2.17 9.56
CA ASP A 7 -0.06 -3.63 9.42
C ASP A 7 -0.14 -4.36 10.78
N LYS A 8 0.56 -3.84 11.80
CA LYS A 8 0.55 -4.40 13.17
C LYS A 8 -0.81 -4.28 13.86
N ASN A 9 -1.55 -3.21 13.57
CA ASN A 9 -2.86 -2.95 14.16
C ASN A 9 -4.03 -3.43 13.30
N CYS A 10 -3.77 -4.08 12.16
CA CYS A 10 -4.80 -4.58 11.27
C CYS A 10 -5.57 -5.72 11.97
N PRO A 11 -6.87 -5.54 12.27
CA PRO A 11 -7.64 -6.53 13.02
C PRO A 11 -7.84 -7.79 12.17
N ILE A 12 -7.89 -8.95 12.84
CA ILE A 12 -8.30 -10.18 12.18
C ILE A 12 -9.80 -10.10 11.92
N VAL A 13 -10.18 -10.19 10.65
CA VAL A 13 -11.59 -10.19 10.22
C VAL A 13 -12.05 -11.63 10.04
N PHE A 14 -12.87 -12.11 10.98
CA PHE A 14 -13.44 -13.46 10.90
C PHE A 14 -14.37 -13.57 9.69
N GLY A 15 -14.20 -14.64 8.89
CA GLY A 15 -14.96 -14.87 7.67
C GLY A 15 -14.35 -14.26 6.40
N ALA A 16 -13.22 -13.55 6.50
CA ALA A 16 -12.42 -13.21 5.33
C ALA A 16 -11.83 -14.48 4.70
N LEU A 17 -11.86 -14.56 3.36
CA LEU A 17 -11.27 -15.69 2.61
C LEU A 17 -9.75 -15.70 2.76
N ASP A 18 -9.12 -14.54 2.53
CA ASP A 18 -7.68 -14.38 2.60
C ASP A 18 -7.29 -13.08 3.30
N ARG A 19 -6.12 -13.08 3.93
CA ARG A 19 -5.45 -11.88 4.45
C ARG A 19 -4.12 -11.74 3.71
N ILE A 20 -4.04 -10.76 2.82
CA ILE A 20 -2.88 -10.52 1.97
C ILE A 20 -2.19 -9.24 2.46
N SER A 21 -0.94 -9.36 2.92
CA SER A 21 -0.14 -8.20 3.33
C SER A 21 0.60 -7.63 2.11
N LEU A 22 0.33 -6.36 1.81
CA LEU A 22 0.98 -5.61 0.74
C LEU A 22 1.59 -4.32 1.32
N PRO A 23 2.82 -4.38 1.87
CA PRO A 23 3.48 -3.21 2.44
C PRO A 23 4.06 -2.31 1.34
N TYR A 24 3.75 -1.02 1.40
CA TYR A 24 4.29 0.00 0.50
C TYR A 24 5.14 1.01 1.25
N ASN A 25 6.14 1.56 0.55
CA ASN A 25 6.85 2.74 1.03
C ASN A 25 5.94 3.96 0.89
N ASP A 26 5.87 4.76 1.95
CA ASP A 26 5.03 5.96 1.97
C ASP A 26 5.62 7.00 1.00
N PRO A 27 4.91 7.41 -0.07
CA PRO A 27 5.41 8.41 -1.02
C PRO A 27 5.69 9.77 -0.35
N LYS A 28 5.21 9.97 0.88
CA LYS A 28 5.52 11.10 1.74
C LYS A 28 7.02 11.35 1.96
N GLU A 29 7.86 10.35 1.73
CA GLU A 29 9.32 10.54 1.74
C GLU A 29 9.81 11.60 0.73
N ALA A 30 9.03 11.88 -0.31
CA ALA A 30 9.31 12.90 -1.32
C ALA A 30 8.53 14.22 -1.09
N ASP A 31 7.80 14.36 0.02
CA ASP A 31 7.07 15.60 0.32
C ASP A 31 8.03 16.81 0.33
N GLY A 32 7.68 17.86 -0.40
CA GLY A 32 8.48 19.09 -0.52
C GLY A 32 9.65 19.00 -1.49
N THR A 33 9.85 17.86 -2.18
CA THR A 33 10.84 17.74 -3.26
C THR A 33 10.18 17.87 -4.64
N PRO A 34 10.95 18.19 -5.69
CA PRO A 34 10.42 18.21 -7.07
C PRO A 34 9.86 16.86 -7.52
N GLU A 35 10.29 15.76 -6.90
CA GLU A 35 9.89 14.39 -7.21
C GLU A 35 8.59 13.96 -6.52
N GLU A 36 7.98 14.79 -5.67
CA GLU A 36 6.76 14.49 -4.91
C GLU A 36 5.69 13.84 -5.81
N ALA A 37 5.21 14.57 -6.82
CA ALA A 37 4.16 14.09 -7.72
C ALA A 37 4.51 12.74 -8.39
N ALA A 38 5.75 12.60 -8.87
CA ALA A 38 6.20 11.36 -9.51
C ALA A 38 6.23 10.18 -8.54
N ARG A 39 6.58 10.42 -7.26
CA ARG A 39 6.63 9.38 -6.23
C ARG A 39 5.24 8.91 -5.83
N TYR A 40 4.28 9.83 -5.73
CA TYR A 40 2.87 9.48 -5.51
C TYR A 40 2.29 8.68 -6.68
N ASP A 41 2.55 9.10 -7.93
CA ASP A 41 2.09 8.38 -9.13
C ASP A 41 2.68 6.96 -9.22
N GLU A 42 3.98 6.81 -8.96
CA GLU A 42 4.66 5.52 -8.94
C GLU A 42 4.03 4.56 -7.91
N ARG A 43 3.75 5.05 -6.69
CA ARG A 43 3.13 4.23 -5.65
C ARG A 43 1.69 3.87 -5.99
N CYS A 44 0.92 4.79 -6.56
CA CYS A 44 -0.44 4.50 -7.02
C CYS A 44 -0.46 3.40 -8.08
N LEU A 45 0.45 3.45 -9.06
CA LEU A 45 0.57 2.43 -10.10
C LEU A 45 0.99 1.07 -9.54
N GLN A 46 1.93 1.04 -8.58
CA GLN A 46 2.32 -0.19 -7.91
C GLN A 46 1.12 -0.85 -7.20
N ILE A 47 0.38 -0.07 -6.39
CA ILE A 47 -0.79 -0.56 -5.65
C ILE A 47 -1.84 -1.12 -6.61
N ALA A 48 -2.14 -0.39 -7.69
CA ALA A 48 -3.12 -0.83 -8.68
C ALA A 48 -2.73 -2.15 -9.36
N ALA A 49 -1.45 -2.30 -9.73
CA ALA A 49 -0.96 -3.53 -10.36
C ALA A 49 -1.01 -4.73 -9.42
N GLU A 50 -0.60 -4.57 -8.16
CA GLU A 50 -0.61 -5.66 -7.18
C GLU A 50 -2.05 -6.08 -6.81
N LEU A 51 -2.96 -5.11 -6.63
CA LEU A 51 -4.37 -5.41 -6.39
C LEU A 51 -5.01 -6.15 -7.58
N TRP A 52 -4.63 -5.80 -8.80
CA TRP A 52 -5.10 -6.50 -9.99
C TRP A 52 -4.72 -7.99 -9.94
N TYR A 53 -3.48 -8.32 -9.60
CA TYR A 53 -3.05 -9.72 -9.45
C TYR A 53 -3.77 -10.44 -8.30
N VAL A 54 -3.97 -9.76 -7.17
CA VAL A 54 -4.70 -10.33 -6.03
C VAL A 54 -6.13 -10.73 -6.41
N MET A 55 -6.81 -9.91 -7.20
CA MET A 55 -8.20 -10.18 -7.63
C MET A 55 -8.31 -11.28 -8.69
N GLN A 56 -7.20 -11.74 -9.25
CA GLN A 56 -7.16 -12.85 -10.20
C GLN A 56 -6.86 -14.21 -9.56
N GLN A 57 -6.64 -14.26 -8.25
CA GLN A 57 -6.37 -15.50 -7.52
C GLN A 57 -7.64 -16.29 -7.18
#